data_AF-A0A2W5GN99-F1
#
_entry.id   AF-A0A2W5GN99-F1
#
_cell.length_a   1.000
_cell.length_b   1.000
_cell.length_c   1.000
_cell.angle_alpha   90.00
_cell.angle_beta   90.00
_cell.angle_gamma   90.00
#
_symmetry.space_group_name_H-M   'P 1'
#
loop_
_entity.id
_entity.type
_entity.pdbx_description
1 polymer ?
#
loop_
_entity_poly.entity_id
_entity_poly.type
_entity_poly.pdbx_seq_one_letter_code
_entity_poly.pdbx_strand_id
1 'polypeptide(L)'
;MWERDPQLFVRRYGVSRKEAQRFRCTAEHLVARHQGGNNGQANIVAACQFCNRARHRRREPLSSSDHIAHVRKRLTRGKWLPHHLYALFYTASRAT
;
A
#
# COMPACT_ATOMS: atom_id res chain seq x y z
N MET A 1 0.34 -7.17 -4.88
CA MET A 1 0.24 -5.97 -5.75
C MET A 1 0.23 -6.42 -7.20
N TRP A 2 -0.05 -5.54 -8.15
CA TRP A 2 0.11 -5.81 -9.59
C TRP A 2 0.83 -4.65 -10.26
N GLU A 3 1.58 -4.91 -11.34
CA GLU A 3 2.39 -3.88 -12.02
C GLU A 3 1.83 -3.51 -13.39
N ARG A 4 1.59 -4.53 -14.24
CA ARG A 4 1.24 -4.33 -15.66
C ARG A 4 -0.24 -4.50 -15.96
N ASP A 5 -0.85 -5.58 -15.48
CA ASP A 5 -2.23 -5.93 -15.79
C ASP A 5 -3.10 -6.09 -14.53
N PRO A 6 -4.06 -5.20 -14.29
CA PRO A 6 -5.01 -5.34 -13.19
C PRO A 6 -5.96 -6.55 -13.35
N GLN A 7 -6.18 -7.06 -14.56
CA GLN A 7 -7.12 -8.17 -14.80
C GLN A 7 -6.62 -9.48 -14.21
N LEU A 8 -5.32 -9.76 -14.28
CA LEU A 8 -4.73 -10.91 -13.60
C LEU A 8 -4.97 -10.87 -12.09
N PHE A 9 -4.90 -9.68 -11.49
CA PHE A 9 -5.17 -9.49 -10.06
C PHE A 9 -6.67 -9.71 -9.75
N VAL A 10 -7.56 -9.15 -10.56
CA VAL A 10 -9.01 -9.34 -10.46
C VAL A 10 -9.37 -10.81 -10.51
N ARG A 11 -8.89 -11.55 -11.53
CA ARG A 11 -9.19 -12.97 -11.71
C ARG A 11 -8.64 -13.83 -10.58
N ARG A 12 -7.42 -13.54 -10.10
CA ARG A 12 -6.77 -14.32 -9.04
C ARG A 12 -7.48 -14.17 -7.68
N TYR A 13 -7.98 -12.98 -7.37
CA TYR A 13 -8.49 -12.66 -6.04
C TYR A 13 -10.00 -12.44 -5.99
N GLY A 14 -10.70 -12.50 -7.12
CA GLY A 14 -12.16 -12.32 -7.18
C GLY A 14 -12.63 -10.92 -6.75
N VAL A 15 -11.78 -9.90 -6.93
CA VAL A 15 -12.10 -8.50 -6.55
C VAL A 15 -12.54 -7.69 -7.76
N SER A 16 -13.29 -6.61 -7.54
CA SER A 16 -13.64 -5.70 -8.63
C SER A 16 -12.41 -4.96 -9.19
N ARG A 17 -12.49 -4.49 -10.44
CA ARG A 17 -11.44 -3.65 -11.05
C ARG A 17 -11.11 -2.41 -10.21
N LYS A 18 -12.13 -1.79 -9.60
CA LYS A 18 -11.98 -0.60 -8.74
C LYS A 18 -11.19 -0.92 -7.46
N GLU A 19 -11.41 -2.09 -6.88
CA GLU A 19 -10.65 -2.55 -5.71
C GLU A 19 -9.23 -2.94 -6.08
N ALA A 20 -9.05 -3.62 -7.22
CA ALA A 20 -7.73 -3.95 -7.74
C ALA A 20 -6.86 -2.69 -7.88
N GLN A 21 -7.40 -1.54 -8.31
CA GLN A 21 -6.61 -0.31 -8.42
C GLN A 21 -5.90 0.11 -7.13
N ARG A 22 -6.45 -0.20 -5.95
CA ARG A 22 -5.78 0.06 -4.66
C ARG A 22 -4.41 -0.62 -4.56
N PHE A 23 -4.25 -1.75 -5.24
CA PHE A 23 -3.10 -2.63 -5.18
C PHE A 23 -2.14 -2.48 -6.37
N ARG A 24 -2.30 -1.44 -7.20
CA ARG A 24 -1.32 -1.07 -8.23
C ARG A 24 0.04 -0.81 -7.58
N CYS A 25 1.08 -1.45 -8.07
CA CYS A 25 2.45 -1.22 -7.66
C CYS A 25 2.88 0.17 -8.14
N THR A 26 3.47 0.96 -7.24
CA THR A 26 3.98 2.30 -7.50
C THR A 26 5.34 2.46 -6.83
N ALA A 27 6.15 3.39 -7.32
CA ALA A 27 7.36 3.83 -6.64
C ALA A 27 7.00 4.81 -5.51
N GLU A 28 7.51 4.56 -4.31
CA GLU A 28 7.40 5.45 -3.16
C GLU A 28 8.80 5.90 -2.73
N HIS A 29 8.99 7.21 -2.57
CA HIS A 29 10.23 7.78 -2.04
C HIS A 29 10.23 7.72 -0.51
N LEU A 30 11.25 7.11 0.11
CA LEU A 30 11.35 7.05 1.58
C LEU A 30 11.54 8.44 2.18
N VAL A 31 12.45 9.21 1.62
CA VAL A 31 12.63 10.66 1.84
C VAL A 31 11.99 11.40 0.68
N ALA A 32 11.08 12.33 0.97
CA ALA A 32 10.39 13.09 -0.07
C ALA A 32 11.36 13.99 -0.84
N ARG A 33 11.09 14.22 -2.14
CA ARG A 33 11.95 15.08 -2.98
C ARG A 33 12.12 16.49 -2.44
N HIS A 34 11.07 17.09 -1.88
CA HIS A 34 11.14 18.43 -1.29
C HIS A 34 11.95 18.48 0.02
N GLN A 35 12.21 17.32 0.63
CA GLN A 35 13.08 17.15 1.80
C GLN A 35 14.50 16.73 1.40
N GLY A 36 14.86 16.84 0.11
CA GLY A 36 16.17 16.45 -0.42
C GLY A 36 16.30 14.97 -0.83
N GLY A 37 15.20 14.21 -0.84
CA GLY A 37 15.21 12.81 -1.26
C GLY A 37 15.55 12.63 -2.74
N ASN A 38 16.53 11.78 -3.04
CA ASN A 38 16.98 11.51 -4.41
C ASN A 38 16.16 10.38 -5.09
N ASN A 39 16.38 10.18 -6.38
CA ASN A 39 15.80 9.06 -7.15
C ASN A 39 16.64 7.77 -7.09
N GLY A 40 17.57 7.67 -6.14
CA GLY A 40 18.41 6.51 -5.98
C GLY A 40 17.62 5.30 -5.51
N GLN A 41 18.06 4.10 -5.90
CA GLN A 41 17.39 2.85 -5.55
C GLN A 41 17.23 2.67 -4.03
N ALA A 42 18.18 3.14 -3.23
CA ALA A 42 18.10 3.11 -1.77
C ALA A 42 16.97 3.97 -1.18
N ASN A 43 16.48 4.97 -1.93
CA ASN A 43 15.42 5.87 -1.50
C ASN A 43 14.06 5.53 -2.15
N ILE A 44 13.99 4.55 -3.05
CA ILE A 44 12.77 4.17 -3.76
C ILE A 44 12.37 2.74 -3.37
N VAL A 45 11.14 2.59 -2.90
CA VAL A 45 10.56 1.27 -2.60
C VAL A 45 9.30 1.03 -3.42
N ALA A 46 8.96 -0.24 -3.62
CA ALA A 46 7.66 -0.63 -4.16
C ALA A 46 6.58 -0.50 -3.08
N ALA A 47 5.53 0.26 -3.36
CA ALA A 47 4.36 0.38 -2.51
C ALA A 47 3.07 0.34 -3.34
N CYS A 48 1.98 -0.13 -2.73
CA CYS A 48 0.71 -0.08 -3.44
C CYS A 48 0.17 1.35 -3.49
N GLN A 49 -0.59 1.66 -4.54
CA GLN A 49 -1.16 3.00 -4.75
C GLN A 49 -1.95 3.49 -3.53
N PHE A 50 -2.68 2.60 -2.85
CA PHE A 50 -3.42 2.97 -1.65
C PHE A 50 -2.51 3.38 -0.49
N CYS A 51 -1.47 2.59 -0.16
CA CYS A 51 -0.54 2.92 0.92
C CYS A 51 0.24 4.20 0.61
N ASN A 52 0.79 4.30 -0.59
CA ASN A 52 1.56 5.46 -1.04
C ASN A 52 0.70 6.74 -0.97
N ARG A 53 -0.51 6.71 -1.54
CA ARG A 53 -1.46 7.83 -1.46
C ARG A 53 -1.87 8.15 -0.02
N ALA A 54 -2.08 7.16 0.83
CA ALA A 54 -2.47 7.37 2.22
C ALA A 54 -1.39 8.09 3.03
N ARG A 55 -0.10 7.77 2.79
CA ARG A 55 1.02 8.47 3.44
C ARG A 55 1.07 9.94 3.03
N HIS A 56 0.97 10.20 1.72
CA HIS A 56 1.11 11.54 1.16
C HIS A 56 -0.16 12.41 1.21
N ARG A 57 -1.32 11.85 1.56
CA ARG A 57 -2.55 12.64 1.79
C ARG A 57 -2.49 13.46 3.08
N ARG A 58 -1.61 13.11 4.01
CA ARG A 58 -1.39 13.88 5.24
C ARG A 58 -0.71 15.21 4.90
N ARG A 59 -1.06 16.27 5.64
CA ARG A 59 -0.40 17.59 5.51
C ARG A 59 1.12 17.45 5.65
N GLU A 60 1.54 16.63 6.60
CA GLU A 60 2.92 16.20 6.76
C GLU A 60 2.96 14.67 6.64
N PRO A 61 3.59 14.12 5.58
CA PRO A 61 3.75 12.69 5.42
C PRO A 61 4.54 12.11 6.59
N LEU A 62 4.07 10.99 7.13
CA LEU A 62 4.83 10.24 8.13
C LEU A 62 6.18 9.80 7.53
N SER A 63 7.18 9.68 8.40
CA SER A 63 8.40 8.95 8.08
C SER A 63 8.05 7.52 7.64
N SER A 64 8.94 6.87 6.90
CA SER A 64 8.69 5.50 6.43
C SER A 64 8.39 4.54 7.59
N SER A 65 9.19 4.59 8.66
CA SER A 65 9.00 3.77 9.86
C SER A 65 7.67 4.05 10.57
N ASP A 66 7.31 5.33 10.73
CA ASP A 66 6.05 5.70 11.39
C ASP A 66 4.83 5.32 10.54
N HIS A 67 4.96 5.43 9.21
CA HIS A 67 3.91 4.97 8.30
C HIS A 67 3.71 3.46 8.42
N ILE A 68 4.79 2.67 8.44
CA ILE A 68 4.71 1.21 8.64
C ILE A 68 4.04 0.88 9.98
N ALA A 69 4.44 1.54 11.07
CA ALA A 69 3.84 1.35 12.39
C ALA A 69 2.35 1.72 12.39
N HIS A 70 1.99 2.82 11.74
CA HIS A 70 0.60 3.25 11.56
C HIS A 70 -0.22 2.22 10.78
N VAL A 71 0.27 1.74 9.63
CA VAL A 71 -0.40 0.72 8.82
C VAL A 71 -0.60 -0.56 9.62
N ARG A 72 0.45 -1.06 10.30
CA ARG A 72 0.37 -2.27 11.14
C ARG A 72 -0.71 -2.12 12.23
N LYS A 73 -0.74 -0.99 12.94
CA LYS A 73 -1.76 -0.68 13.95
C LYS A 73 -3.17 -0.60 13.38
N ARG A 74 -3.34 -0.15 12.13
CA ARG A 74 -4.66 -0.10 11.47
C ARG A 74 -5.10 -1.48 10.98
N LEU A 75 -4.16 -2.28 10.47
CA LEU A 75 -4.41 -3.66 10.06
C LEU A 75 -4.83 -4.52 11.24
N THR A 76 -4.15 -4.47 12.39
CA THR A 76 -4.52 -5.27 13.57
C THR A 76 -5.93 -4.97 14.08
N ARG A 77 -6.49 -3.81 13.73
CA ARG A 77 -7.84 -3.39 14.10
C ARG A 77 -8.87 -3.58 12.97
N GLY A 78 -8.48 -4.12 11.82
CA GLY A 78 -9.35 -4.25 10.64
C GLY A 78 -9.75 -2.91 10.01
N LYS A 79 -8.99 -1.83 10.24
CA LYS A 79 -9.36 -0.45 9.84
C LYS A 79 -8.48 0.15 8.74
N TRP A 80 -7.66 -0.65 8.07
CA TRP A 80 -6.82 -0.17 6.96
C TRP A 80 -7.49 -0.35 5.59
N LEU A 81 -8.11 -1.50 5.37
CA LEU A 81 -8.82 -1.85 4.14
C LEU A 81 -10.33 -1.99 4.41
N PRO A 82 -11.19 -1.90 3.39
CA PRO A 82 -12.57 -2.39 3.46
C PRO A 82 -12.63 -3.81 4.02
N HIS A 83 -13.71 -4.13 4.75
CA HIS A 83 -13.81 -5.37 5.54
C HIS A 83 -13.54 -6.65 4.73
N HIS A 84 -14.12 -6.79 3.53
CA HIS A 84 -13.91 -7.98 2.71
C HIS A 84 -12.48 -8.07 2.14
N LEU A 85 -11.86 -6.95 1.75
CA LEU A 85 -10.46 -6.93 1.32
C LEU A 85 -9.50 -7.23 2.49
N TYR A 86 -9.86 -6.78 3.70
CA TYR A 86 -9.12 -7.12 4.92
C TYR A 86 -9.18 -8.63 5.18
N ALA A 87 -10.36 -9.23 5.11
CA ALA A 87 -10.53 -10.68 5.25
C ALA A 87 -9.75 -11.46 4.17
N LEU A 88 -9.76 -10.96 2.93
CA LEU A 88 -9.10 -11.62 1.81
C LEU A 88 -7.58 -11.60 1.90
N PHE A 89 -6.98 -10.49 2.34
CA PHE A 89 -5.53 -10.29 2.25
C PHE A 89 -4.77 -10.33 3.56
N TYR A 90 -5.42 -10.11 4.71
CA TYR A 90 -4.74 -10.02 6.00
C TYR A 90 -5.05 -11.19 6.93
N THR A 91 -6.31 -11.61 7.04
CA THR A 91 -6.62 -12.79 7.86
C THR A 91 -6.14 -14.07 7.18
N ALA A 92 -6.31 -14.18 5.85
CA ALA A 92 -5.80 -15.30 5.07
C ALA A 92 -4.27 -15.45 5.18
N SER A 93 -3.51 -14.35 5.27
CA SER A 93 -2.04 -14.39 5.39
C SER A 93 -1.53 -14.73 6.80
N ARG A 94 -2.42 -14.80 7.80
CA ARG A 94 -2.07 -15.17 9.19
C ARG A 94 -2.60 -16.55 9.60
N ALA A 95 -3.33 -17.22 8.72
CA ALA A 95 -3.85 -18.56 8.92
C ALA A 95 -2.87 -19.67 8.46
N THR A 96 -1.67 -19.26 8.03
CA THR A 96 -0.50 -20.09 7.69
C THR A 96 0.63 -19.76 8.64
#